data_AF-A0A496A181-F1
#
_entry.id   AF-A0A496A181-F1
#
_cell.length_a   1.000
_cell.length_b   1.000
_cell.length_c   1.000
_cell.angle_alpha   90.00
_cell.angle_beta   90.00
_cell.angle_gamma   90.00
#
_symmetry.space_group_name_H-M   'P 1'
#
loop_
_entity.id
_entity.type
_entity.pdbx_description
1 polymer ?
#
loop_
_entity_poly.entity_id
_entity_poly.type
_entity_poly.pdbx_seq_one_letter_code
_entity_poly.pdbx_strand_id
1 'polypeptide(L)'
;MKKNTWILTLSLISVFVCFTATAHAVIPQLLGPLTALLSIIPQILAFVGIAVLTALVFARDTTKMFFYKVRDFLTVRRVIVSVLSLVVLVGLAVLTYQFVGKRIEQTPTATGIDKQQNGTKNLRTGTAWPTFRSNANRTGHVDDVPGPTNGTPSWVFKAKGTKTVQFLSSPTIVGNRLYIGSAQGAVFSVSGATYCIDTDTQEVVWRNDSEIPIVSSPAVVAGRVYIGEGFHEDSGCRLRCLDAKTGDPIWSFTTASHVESTPFITQGRLYFTAGADGIYCLDALAGEQIWHFPAVHADMSPVVKDGKVYFGTGYGQYKIYAVDAQTGAEIWSKPMPYPVWGSPSAYENLVFFGLGNGNFTESASIPKGKAVALNADTGDIVWEYEAGDGVFTAITVHDDFVTFGSRDGFVYTLTATDGELHWETDLGAVVVSSPAVTQDAVYAATNAGLIYCLAIDDGSIIWKYDSQNVKYGLKLLSSPAIANGKLYIGSSDRYIFCLGGEEPAPTVEDR
;
A
#
# COMPACT_ATOMS: atom_id res chain seq x y z
N MET A 1 6.58 33.11 -67.95
CA MET A 1 7.95 33.65 -67.84
C MET A 1 8.13 34.30 -66.47
N LYS A 2 9.10 33.85 -65.65
CA LYS A 2 9.75 34.56 -64.50
C LYS A 2 8.80 34.97 -63.34
N LYS A 3 9.13 34.98 -62.05
CA LYS A 3 10.35 34.78 -61.24
C LYS A 3 9.91 34.73 -59.76
N ASN A 4 10.45 33.80 -58.99
CA ASN A 4 11.15 33.96 -57.69
C ASN A 4 10.58 34.77 -56.49
N THR A 5 10.43 34.03 -55.36
CA THR A 5 11.02 34.19 -53.99
C THR A 5 11.03 35.54 -53.29
N TRP A 6 10.66 35.58 -51.99
CA TRP A 6 11.49 36.16 -50.89
C TRP A 6 11.19 35.47 -49.54
N ILE A 7 12.25 34.97 -48.89
CA ILE A 7 12.35 34.56 -47.49
C ILE A 7 12.99 35.74 -46.73
N LEU A 8 12.49 36.02 -45.53
CA LEU A 8 13.07 36.98 -44.58
C LEU A 8 14.12 36.27 -43.70
N THR A 9 15.32 36.81 -43.72
CA THR A 9 16.44 36.56 -42.79
C THR A 9 16.19 37.24 -41.45
N LEU A 10 16.64 36.62 -40.35
CA LEU A 10 17.11 37.38 -39.19
C LEU A 10 18.29 36.66 -38.55
N SER A 11 19.41 37.38 -38.50
CA SER A 11 20.69 36.98 -37.92
C SER A 11 20.75 37.39 -36.46
N LEU A 12 21.40 36.60 -35.61
CA LEU A 12 21.91 37.07 -34.32
C LEU A 12 23.39 36.70 -34.16
N ILE A 13 24.15 37.72 -33.79
CA ILE A 13 25.62 37.79 -33.76
C ILE A 13 26.15 37.23 -32.44
N SER A 14 27.19 36.41 -32.55
CA SER A 14 27.98 35.86 -31.43
C SER A 14 29.10 36.83 -31.04
N VAL A 15 29.37 36.98 -29.74
CA VAL A 15 30.63 37.57 -29.24
C VAL A 15 31.44 36.47 -28.54
N PHE A 16 32.63 36.22 -29.09
CA PHE A 16 33.66 35.33 -28.54
C PHE A 16 34.68 36.15 -27.76
N VAL A 17 35.12 35.64 -26.60
CA VAL A 17 36.38 36.04 -25.96
C VAL A 17 37.29 34.82 -25.93
N CYS A 18 38.47 34.97 -26.51
CA CYS A 18 39.53 33.98 -26.63
C CYS A 18 40.24 33.72 -25.30
N PHE A 19 40.61 32.46 -25.06
CA PHE A 19 41.92 32.13 -24.47
C PHE A 19 42.63 31.13 -25.39
N THR A 20 43.89 31.41 -25.66
CA THR A 20 44.80 30.64 -26.50
C THR A 20 45.49 29.55 -25.67
N ALA A 21 45.52 28.33 -26.19
CA ALA A 21 46.60 27.38 -25.93
C ALA A 21 46.78 26.50 -27.17
N THR A 22 47.97 26.54 -27.74
CA THR A 22 48.39 25.78 -28.92
C THR A 22 48.76 24.35 -28.57
N ALA A 23 48.29 23.38 -29.33
CA ALA A 23 48.98 22.11 -29.54
C ALA A 23 48.77 21.65 -30.99
N HIS A 24 49.87 21.30 -31.64
CA HIS A 24 49.98 20.98 -33.06
C HIS A 24 49.62 19.52 -33.38
N ALA A 25 49.01 19.36 -34.56
CA ALA A 25 49.29 18.39 -35.63
C ALA A 25 48.53 17.03 -35.75
N VAL A 26 48.36 16.69 -37.04
CA VAL A 26 48.08 15.42 -37.74
C VAL A 26 46.59 14.99 -37.73
N ILE A 27 45.86 14.76 -38.84
CA ILE A 27 46.15 13.92 -40.02
C ILE A 27 45.32 14.35 -41.28
N PRO A 28 45.93 14.62 -42.45
CA PRO A 28 45.25 14.92 -43.73
C PRO A 28 44.66 13.72 -44.51
N GLN A 29 44.57 12.52 -43.93
CA GLN A 29 44.22 11.29 -44.68
C GLN A 29 42.71 11.00 -44.81
N LEU A 30 41.83 11.80 -44.21
CA LEU A 30 40.37 11.59 -44.26
C LEU A 30 39.63 12.42 -45.32
N LEU A 31 40.28 13.41 -45.94
CA LEU A 31 39.61 14.30 -46.92
C LEU A 31 39.29 13.61 -48.26
N GLY A 32 40.14 12.67 -48.70
CA GLY A 32 39.91 11.90 -49.94
C GLY A 32 38.76 10.89 -49.82
N PRO A 33 38.74 10.03 -48.79
CA PRO A 33 37.63 9.10 -48.56
C PRO A 33 36.30 9.82 -48.32
N LEU A 34 36.32 10.97 -47.65
CA LEU A 34 35.11 11.74 -47.37
C LEU A 34 34.53 12.42 -48.61
N THR A 35 35.38 12.96 -49.50
CA THR A 35 34.90 13.51 -50.78
C THR A 35 34.40 12.42 -51.73
N ALA A 36 35.05 11.24 -51.75
CA ALA A 36 34.55 10.08 -52.49
C ALA A 36 33.18 9.61 -51.97
N LEU A 37 33.01 9.52 -50.65
CA LEU A 37 31.73 9.16 -50.03
C LEU A 37 30.63 10.17 -50.35
N LEU A 38 30.92 11.48 -50.23
CA LEU A 38 29.96 12.55 -50.52
C LEU A 38 29.54 12.61 -51.99
N SER A 39 30.43 12.22 -52.92
CA SER A 39 30.13 12.21 -54.36
C SER A 39 29.14 11.12 -54.78
N ILE A 40 29.00 10.05 -54.00
CA ILE A 40 28.16 8.89 -54.28
C ILE A 40 26.75 9.04 -53.68
N ILE A 41 26.58 9.94 -52.70
CA ILE A 41 25.28 10.17 -52.02
C ILE A 41 24.15 10.54 -53.00
N PRO A 42 24.32 11.42 -54.01
CA PRO A 42 23.26 11.73 -54.94
C PRO A 42 22.83 10.52 -55.80
N GLN A 43 23.76 9.63 -56.14
CA GLN A 43 23.48 8.41 -56.90
C GLN A 43 22.78 7.36 -56.04
N ILE A 44 23.16 7.23 -54.76
CA ILE A 44 22.44 6.38 -53.79
C ILE A 44 21.01 6.90 -53.60
N LEU A 45 20.82 8.22 -53.45
CA LEU A 45 19.49 8.80 -53.28
C LEU A 45 18.62 8.63 -54.54
N ALA A 46 19.20 8.75 -55.73
CA ALA A 46 18.50 8.46 -56.98
C ALA A 46 18.13 6.96 -57.09
N PHE A 47 19.03 6.06 -56.71
CA PHE A 47 18.78 4.62 -56.74
C PHE A 47 17.69 4.20 -55.73
N VAL A 48 17.72 4.76 -54.52
CA VAL A 48 16.68 4.55 -53.50
C VAL A 48 15.35 5.15 -53.96
N GLY A 49 15.35 6.34 -54.58
CA GLY A 49 14.15 6.96 -55.13
C GLY A 49 13.50 6.09 -56.21
N ILE A 50 14.29 5.57 -57.15
CA ILE A 50 13.81 4.66 -58.20
C ILE A 50 13.33 3.34 -57.61
N ALA A 51 14.05 2.76 -56.64
CA ALA A 51 13.64 1.52 -55.98
C ALA A 51 12.32 1.66 -55.22
N VAL A 52 12.09 2.80 -54.55
CA VAL A 52 10.84 3.09 -53.84
C VAL A 52 9.68 3.32 -54.82
N LEU A 53 9.90 4.06 -55.91
CA LEU A 53 8.90 4.24 -56.97
C LEU A 53 8.56 2.92 -57.68
N THR A 54 9.56 2.07 -57.92
CA THR A 54 9.36 0.74 -58.52
C THR A 54 8.61 -0.18 -57.55
N ALA A 55 8.96 -0.16 -56.26
CA ALA A 55 8.24 -0.91 -55.23
C ALA A 55 6.77 -0.44 -55.09
N LEU A 56 6.50 0.86 -55.21
CA LEU A 56 5.15 1.41 -55.15
C LEU A 56 4.31 1.07 -56.40
N VAL A 57 4.93 1.00 -57.59
CA VAL A 57 4.25 0.65 -58.85
C VAL A 57 3.97 -0.86 -58.97
N PHE A 58 4.81 -1.72 -58.38
CA PHE A 58 4.64 -3.18 -58.41
C PHE A 58 3.97 -3.78 -57.17
N ALA A 59 3.70 -3.00 -56.12
CA ALA A 59 2.98 -3.45 -54.93
C ALA A 59 1.45 -3.46 -55.13
N ARG A 60 0.99 -4.25 -56.10
CA ARG A 60 -0.40 -4.72 -56.15
C ARG A 60 -0.38 -6.23 -55.88
N ASP A 61 -0.13 -6.60 -54.61
CA ASP A 61 -0.50 -7.90 -53.96
C ASP A 61 0.41 -8.39 -52.79
N THR A 62 1.16 -7.54 -52.08
CA THR A 62 2.06 -8.01 -50.97
C THR A 62 1.93 -7.29 -49.64
N THR A 63 0.71 -7.01 -49.19
CA THR A 63 0.45 -6.40 -47.87
C THR A 63 0.82 -7.32 -46.69
N LYS A 64 0.89 -8.65 -46.88
CA LYS A 64 1.14 -9.60 -45.77
C LYS A 64 2.61 -9.84 -45.44
N MET A 65 3.56 -9.67 -46.38
CA MET A 65 4.99 -9.86 -46.10
C MET A 65 5.65 -8.66 -45.41
N PHE A 66 5.08 -7.46 -45.57
CA PHE A 66 5.60 -6.22 -44.97
C PHE A 66 5.47 -6.22 -43.44
N PHE A 67 4.35 -6.68 -42.89
CA PHE A 67 4.11 -6.66 -41.44
C PHE A 67 5.02 -7.60 -40.66
N TYR A 68 5.41 -8.75 -41.22
CA TYR A 68 6.33 -9.68 -40.54
C TYR A 68 7.75 -9.12 -40.42
N LYS A 69 8.29 -8.51 -41.49
CA LYS A 69 9.65 -7.93 -41.45
C LYS A 69 9.73 -6.63 -40.64
N VAL A 70 8.65 -5.84 -40.59
CA VAL A 70 8.59 -4.63 -39.75
C VAL A 70 8.57 -4.99 -38.26
N ARG A 71 7.88 -6.06 -37.86
CA ARG A 71 7.85 -6.53 -36.46
C ARG A 71 9.23 -6.97 -35.98
N ASP A 72 9.97 -7.73 -36.78
CA ASP A 72 11.31 -8.21 -36.40
C ASP A 72 12.34 -7.06 -36.38
N PHE A 73 12.24 -6.11 -37.31
CA PHE A 73 13.07 -4.89 -37.30
C PHE A 73 12.82 -3.99 -36.08
N LEU A 74 11.56 -3.82 -35.67
CA LEU A 74 11.20 -3.05 -34.48
C LEU A 74 11.64 -3.73 -33.17
N THR A 75 11.68 -5.07 -33.16
CA THR A 75 12.13 -5.85 -31.99
C THR A 75 13.64 -5.74 -31.82
N VAL A 76 14.42 -5.86 -32.89
CA VAL A 76 15.89 -5.66 -32.87
C VAL A 76 16.24 -4.21 -32.49
N ARG A 77 15.50 -3.21 -32.99
CA ARG A 77 15.70 -1.80 -32.63
C ARG A 77 15.41 -1.53 -31.15
N ARG A 78 14.39 -2.16 -30.56
CA ARG A 78 14.10 -2.04 -29.12
C ARG A 78 15.22 -2.61 -28.25
N VAL A 79 15.81 -3.74 -28.65
CA VAL A 79 16.94 -4.35 -27.93
C VAL A 79 18.18 -3.45 -28.01
N ILE A 80 18.53 -2.93 -29.19
CA ILE A 80 19.70 -2.06 -29.36
C ILE A 80 19.57 -0.76 -28.57
N VAL A 81 18.38 -0.13 -28.59
CA VAL A 81 18.12 1.11 -27.81
C VAL A 81 18.17 0.83 -26.30
N SER A 82 17.69 -0.32 -25.85
CA SER A 82 17.74 -0.70 -24.42
C SER A 82 19.17 -0.94 -23.94
N VAL A 83 20.00 -1.63 -24.75
CA VAL A 83 21.41 -1.87 -24.42
C VAL A 83 22.22 -0.56 -24.42
N LEU A 84 22.01 0.32 -25.41
CA LEU A 84 22.67 1.64 -25.43
C LEU A 84 22.25 2.51 -24.25
N SER A 85 20.97 2.48 -23.86
CA SER A 85 20.47 3.23 -22.70
C SER A 85 21.08 2.72 -21.39
N LEU A 86 21.24 1.40 -21.25
CA LEU A 86 21.88 0.79 -20.10
C LEU A 86 23.37 1.16 -20.00
N VAL A 87 24.10 1.18 -21.12
CA VAL A 87 25.51 1.59 -21.16
C VAL A 87 25.67 3.07 -20.77
N VAL A 88 24.77 3.94 -21.23
CA VAL A 88 24.76 5.36 -20.86
C VAL A 88 24.43 5.54 -19.37
N LEU A 89 23.46 4.80 -18.83
CA LEU A 89 23.11 4.83 -17.41
C LEU A 89 24.25 4.35 -16.51
N VAL A 90 24.92 3.25 -16.87
CA VAL A 90 26.08 2.74 -16.15
C VAL A 90 27.25 3.73 -16.25
N GLY A 91 27.48 4.32 -17.42
CA GLY A 91 28.49 5.37 -17.61
C GLY A 91 28.22 6.61 -16.76
N LEU A 92 26.97 7.06 -16.68
CA LEU A 92 26.54 8.17 -15.83
C LEU A 92 26.67 7.86 -14.34
N ALA A 93 26.34 6.64 -13.91
CA ALA A 93 26.48 6.18 -12.53
C ALA A 93 27.96 6.12 -12.10
N VAL A 94 28.84 5.64 -12.98
CA VAL A 94 30.29 5.62 -12.74
C VAL A 94 30.85 7.05 -12.70
N LEU A 95 30.41 7.93 -13.60
CA LEU A 95 30.80 9.34 -13.58
C LEU A 95 30.33 10.06 -12.31
N THR A 96 29.07 9.86 -11.87
CA THR A 96 28.59 10.42 -10.60
C THR A 96 29.34 9.86 -9.41
N TYR A 97 29.67 8.57 -9.39
CA TYR A 97 30.51 8.00 -8.34
C TYR A 97 31.94 8.61 -8.34
N GLN A 98 32.55 8.85 -9.51
CA GLN A 98 33.87 9.46 -9.57
C GLN A 98 33.89 10.97 -9.26
N PHE A 99 32.80 11.69 -9.54
CA PHE A 99 32.68 13.13 -9.25
C PHE A 99 32.16 13.44 -7.84
N VAL A 100 31.31 12.57 -7.26
CA VAL A 100 30.67 12.78 -5.94
C VAL A 100 31.33 11.93 -4.85
N GLY A 101 31.86 10.75 -5.18
CA GLY A 101 32.40 9.77 -4.23
C GLY A 101 33.73 10.15 -3.55
N LYS A 102 34.23 11.38 -3.74
CA LYS A 102 35.45 11.89 -3.06
C LYS A 102 35.20 12.98 -2.03
N ARG A 103 33.96 13.16 -1.55
CA ARG A 103 33.69 13.89 -0.31
C ARG A 103 32.71 13.13 0.58
N ILE A 104 33.23 12.11 1.26
CA ILE A 104 32.70 11.70 2.55
C ILE A 104 33.72 12.22 3.57
N GLU A 105 33.50 13.43 4.06
CA GLU A 105 34.10 13.84 5.33
C GLU A 105 33.50 12.95 6.42
N GLN A 106 34.36 12.32 7.21
CA GLN A 106 33.98 11.62 8.42
C GLN A 106 33.39 12.64 9.40
N THR A 107 32.07 12.71 9.51
CA THR A 107 31.42 13.43 10.60
C THR A 107 31.72 12.67 11.90
N PRO A 108 32.14 13.35 12.99
CA PRO A 108 32.66 12.68 14.17
C PRO A 108 31.61 11.81 14.86
N THR A 109 32.04 10.64 15.32
CA THR A 109 31.35 9.83 16.32
C THR A 109 30.95 10.73 17.49
N ALA A 110 29.64 10.94 17.67
CA ALA A 110 29.12 11.64 18.84
C ALA A 110 29.34 10.76 20.07
N THR A 111 30.48 10.92 20.71
CA THR A 111 30.74 10.45 22.07
C THR A 111 29.92 11.29 23.05
N GLY A 112 29.10 10.62 23.86
CA GLY A 112 28.65 11.11 25.17
C GLY A 112 27.82 12.38 25.14
N ILE A 113 26.56 12.28 24.73
CA ILE A 113 25.53 13.18 25.27
C ILE A 113 24.93 12.41 26.45
N ASP A 114 25.14 12.93 27.66
CA ASP A 114 24.33 12.59 28.82
C ASP A 114 22.87 12.75 28.42
N LYS A 115 22.19 11.62 28.19
CA LYS A 115 20.73 11.58 28.12
C LYS A 115 20.25 12.00 29.50
N GLN A 116 19.97 13.29 29.68
CA GLN A 116 19.03 13.70 30.72
C GLN A 116 17.77 12.88 30.50
N GLN A 117 17.53 11.96 31.43
CA GLN A 117 16.30 11.21 31.58
C GLN A 117 15.17 12.20 31.82
N ASN A 118 14.53 12.70 30.76
CA ASN A 118 13.36 13.56 30.87
C ASN A 118 12.22 13.10 29.96
N GLY A 119 12.08 11.77 29.79
CA GLY A 119 11.06 11.13 28.95
C GLY A 119 10.21 10.07 29.65
N THR A 120 10.25 9.99 30.99
CA THR A 120 9.29 9.19 31.80
C THR A 120 8.02 9.98 32.12
N LYS A 121 7.61 10.93 31.27
CA LYS A 121 6.28 11.52 31.37
C LYS A 121 5.25 10.48 30.92
N ASN A 122 4.66 9.81 31.91
CA ASN A 122 3.40 9.06 31.91
C ASN A 122 3.15 8.11 30.73
N LEU A 123 3.93 7.04 30.59
CA LEU A 123 3.48 5.89 29.80
C LEU A 123 2.22 5.32 30.44
N ARG A 124 1.10 5.35 29.73
CA ARG A 124 -0.12 4.67 30.19
C ARG A 124 -0.03 3.20 29.80
N THR A 125 -0.30 2.31 30.75
CA THR A 125 -0.53 0.90 30.43
C THR A 125 -1.82 0.81 29.63
N GLY A 126 -1.84 0.02 28.56
CA GLY A 126 -3.04 -0.21 27.77
C GLY A 126 -3.19 -1.66 27.37
N THR A 127 -4.37 -1.99 26.87
CA THR A 127 -4.73 -3.32 26.38
C THR A 127 -3.89 -3.67 25.15
N ALA A 128 -3.52 -4.94 25.02
CA ALA A 128 -2.82 -5.44 23.85
C ALA A 128 -3.71 -5.33 22.59
N TRP A 129 -3.08 -5.18 21.43
CA TRP A 129 -3.73 -5.11 20.13
C TRP A 129 -3.18 -6.22 19.22
N PRO A 130 -3.60 -7.48 19.42
CA PRO A 130 -2.94 -8.65 18.84
C PRO A 130 -3.14 -8.88 17.35
N THR A 131 -4.04 -8.15 16.69
CA THR A 131 -4.37 -8.38 15.28
C THR A 131 -5.00 -7.17 14.60
N PHE A 132 -5.27 -7.27 13.29
CA PHE A 132 -6.00 -6.27 12.53
C PHE A 132 -7.34 -5.96 13.20
N ARG A 133 -7.65 -4.68 13.40
CA ARG A 133 -8.89 -4.23 14.05
C ARG A 133 -9.07 -4.81 15.48
N SER A 134 -7.97 -4.83 16.25
CA SER A 134 -7.82 -5.19 17.68
C SER A 134 -8.06 -6.65 18.05
N ASN A 135 -9.13 -7.30 17.60
CA ASN A 135 -9.54 -8.61 18.09
C ASN A 135 -10.14 -9.51 16.98
N ALA A 136 -10.53 -10.74 17.33
CA ALA A 136 -11.12 -11.70 16.40
C ALA A 136 -12.48 -11.27 15.81
N ASN A 137 -13.17 -10.36 16.50
CA ASN A 137 -14.42 -9.75 16.06
C ASN A 137 -14.18 -8.51 15.18
N ARG A 138 -12.93 -8.08 15.03
CA ARG A 138 -12.51 -6.96 14.17
C ARG A 138 -13.14 -5.62 14.54
N THR A 139 -13.46 -5.38 15.81
CA THR A 139 -14.16 -4.16 16.25
C THR A 139 -13.39 -2.87 15.98
N GLY A 140 -12.06 -2.92 15.89
CA GLY A 140 -11.24 -1.72 15.78
C GLY A 140 -11.30 -0.84 17.03
N HIS A 141 -11.75 -1.41 18.14
CA HIS A 141 -11.93 -0.82 19.45
C HIS A 141 -11.28 -1.73 20.49
N VAL A 142 -10.56 -1.18 21.47
CA VAL A 142 -9.66 -1.97 22.35
C VAL A 142 -9.95 -1.81 23.85
N ASP A 143 -10.69 -0.78 24.23
CA ASP A 143 -11.10 -0.50 25.60
C ASP A 143 -12.63 -0.44 25.68
N ASP A 144 -13.16 -0.26 26.88
CA ASP A 144 -14.61 -0.09 27.10
C ASP A 144 -14.99 1.40 27.10
N VAL A 145 -14.15 2.27 26.55
CA VAL A 145 -14.38 3.71 26.54
C VAL A 145 -15.19 4.07 25.29
N PRO A 146 -16.38 4.69 25.42
CA PRO A 146 -17.15 5.13 24.26
C PRO A 146 -16.32 5.94 23.27
N GLY A 147 -16.53 5.72 21.98
CA GLY A 147 -15.88 6.51 20.94
C GLY A 147 -16.30 7.98 20.94
N PRO A 148 -15.70 8.80 20.06
CA PRO A 148 -16.00 10.24 20.03
C PRO A 148 -17.43 10.54 19.59
N THR A 149 -18.09 11.43 20.33
CA THR A 149 -19.46 11.90 20.06
C THR A 149 -19.52 13.08 19.10
N ASN A 150 -18.37 13.58 18.64
CA ASN A 150 -18.25 14.63 17.63
C ASN A 150 -17.03 14.39 16.73
N GLY A 151 -17.04 15.02 15.55
CA GLY A 151 -15.96 14.93 14.56
C GLY A 151 -14.88 16.01 14.71
N THR A 152 -14.82 16.75 15.82
CA THR A 152 -13.86 17.85 16.00
C THR A 152 -12.44 17.28 16.08
N PRO A 153 -11.47 17.78 15.29
CA PRO A 153 -10.08 17.36 15.40
C PRO A 153 -9.51 17.67 16.78
N SER A 154 -9.13 16.62 17.50
CA SER A 154 -8.36 16.73 18.74
C SER A 154 -6.89 17.07 18.44
N TRP A 155 -6.38 16.57 17.31
CA TRP A 155 -5.14 17.01 16.67
C TRP A 155 -5.04 16.38 15.28
N VAL A 156 -4.19 16.96 14.43
CA VAL A 156 -3.85 16.38 13.11
C VAL A 156 -2.34 16.33 13.03
N PHE A 157 -1.77 15.13 12.92
CA PHE A 157 -0.34 14.94 12.73
C PHE A 157 0.00 15.02 11.24
N LYS A 158 1.11 15.69 10.90
CA LYS A 158 1.64 15.75 9.53
C LYS A 158 3.11 15.33 9.51
N ALA A 159 3.40 14.24 8.80
CA ALA A 159 4.77 13.76 8.59
C ALA A 159 5.59 14.79 7.81
N LYS A 160 6.85 15.00 8.23
CA LYS A 160 7.78 15.96 7.63
C LYS A 160 8.34 15.43 6.31
N GLY A 161 8.76 16.34 5.45
CA GLY A 161 9.47 16.05 4.21
C GLY A 161 8.71 16.41 2.94
N THR A 162 9.45 16.41 1.82
CA THR A 162 8.94 16.79 0.49
C THR A 162 8.35 15.60 -0.28
N LYS A 163 8.63 14.36 0.15
CA LYS A 163 8.08 13.14 -0.43
C LYS A 163 6.67 12.89 0.10
N THR A 164 5.83 12.24 -0.72
CA THR A 164 4.55 11.72 -0.26
C THR A 164 4.81 10.58 0.74
N VAL A 165 4.28 10.72 1.94
CA VAL A 165 4.18 9.64 2.95
C VAL A 165 2.74 9.19 2.94
N GLN A 166 2.49 7.90 2.83
CA GLN A 166 1.15 7.32 2.83
C GLN A 166 1.01 6.47 4.09
N PHE A 167 0.05 6.81 4.94
CA PHE A 167 -0.34 6.02 6.10
C PHE A 167 -1.55 5.16 5.72
N LEU A 168 -1.30 4.15 4.88
CA LEU A 168 -2.35 3.22 4.42
C LEU A 168 -2.66 2.14 5.46
N SER A 169 -1.66 1.79 6.29
CA SER A 169 -1.83 0.96 7.47
C SER A 169 -2.85 1.57 8.44
N SER A 170 -3.62 0.74 9.13
CA SER A 170 -4.44 1.18 10.26
C SER A 170 -3.58 1.48 11.49
N PRO A 171 -3.88 2.56 12.22
CA PRO A 171 -3.23 2.83 13.49
C PRO A 171 -3.60 1.79 14.54
N THR A 172 -2.66 1.52 15.43
CA THR A 172 -2.84 0.66 16.61
C THR A 172 -2.52 1.46 17.85
N ILE A 173 -3.44 1.48 18.82
CA ILE A 173 -3.28 2.24 20.06
C ILE A 173 -3.06 1.30 21.23
N VAL A 174 -1.96 1.48 21.96
CA VAL A 174 -1.70 0.79 23.23
C VAL A 174 -1.33 1.84 24.28
N GLY A 175 -2.24 2.08 25.23
CA GLY A 175 -2.08 3.14 26.22
C GLY A 175 -2.11 4.50 25.53
N ASN A 176 -1.01 5.26 25.63
CA ASN A 176 -0.82 6.53 24.93
C ASN A 176 0.17 6.44 23.75
N ARG A 177 0.36 5.24 23.19
CA ARG A 177 1.22 5.00 22.01
C ARG A 177 0.37 4.66 20.80
N LEU A 178 0.55 5.43 19.73
CA LEU A 178 0.04 5.12 18.40
C LEU A 178 1.16 4.51 17.57
N TYR A 179 0.94 3.31 17.05
CA TYR A 179 1.81 2.64 16.10
C TYR A 179 1.16 2.63 14.72
N ILE A 180 1.94 2.91 13.66
CA ILE A 180 1.41 2.89 12.29
C ILE A 180 2.53 2.65 11.26
N GLY A 181 2.21 1.87 10.22
CA GLY A 181 3.06 1.67 9.05
C GLY A 181 2.92 2.79 8.03
N SER A 182 3.96 3.02 7.24
CA SER A 182 3.91 3.97 6.13
C SER A 182 4.62 3.44 4.89
N ALA A 183 4.16 3.91 3.75
CA ALA A 183 4.86 3.86 2.48
C ALA A 183 5.31 5.29 2.11
N GLN A 184 6.52 5.45 1.59
CA GLN A 184 7.11 6.73 1.24
C GLN A 184 7.80 6.58 -0.10
N GLY A 185 7.49 7.43 -1.07
CA GLY A 185 8.13 7.25 -2.37
C GLY A 185 8.07 8.44 -3.31
N ALA A 186 8.98 8.38 -4.27
CA ALA A 186 9.00 9.18 -5.49
C ALA A 186 9.00 8.22 -6.69
N VAL A 187 8.93 8.75 -7.91
CA VAL A 187 8.79 8.01 -9.18
C VAL A 187 9.75 6.81 -9.34
N PHE A 188 10.91 6.81 -8.67
CA PHE A 188 11.95 5.78 -8.82
C PHE A 188 12.38 5.07 -7.52
N SER A 189 11.74 5.35 -6.38
CA SER A 189 12.08 4.72 -5.11
C SER A 189 10.91 4.81 -4.16
N VAL A 190 10.43 3.65 -3.71
CA VAL A 190 9.46 3.50 -2.62
C VAL A 190 10.19 2.83 -1.45
N SER A 191 9.87 3.26 -0.25
CA SER A 191 10.45 2.85 1.04
C SER A 191 9.34 2.90 2.08
N GLY A 192 9.58 2.44 3.29
CA GLY A 192 8.60 2.47 4.35
C GLY A 192 9.17 2.93 5.68
N ALA A 193 8.29 3.12 6.66
CA ALA A 193 8.70 3.30 8.04
C ALA A 193 7.56 2.90 8.98
N THR A 194 7.91 2.35 10.14
CA THR A 194 7.01 2.18 11.28
C THR A 194 7.21 3.36 12.22
N TYR A 195 6.13 4.02 12.59
CA TYR A 195 6.12 5.13 13.55
C TYR A 195 5.56 4.67 14.88
N CYS A 196 6.09 5.25 15.95
CA CYS A 196 5.47 5.31 17.27
C CYS A 196 5.31 6.78 17.67
N ILE A 197 4.08 7.19 17.91
CA ILE A 197 3.71 8.57 18.27
C ILE A 197 3.08 8.54 19.66
N ASP A 198 3.48 9.46 20.52
CA ASP A 198 2.83 9.71 21.79
C ASP A 198 1.52 10.47 21.56
N THR A 199 0.38 9.90 21.92
CA THR A 199 -0.94 10.51 21.63
C THR A 199 -1.25 11.73 22.49
N ASP A 200 -0.57 11.89 23.63
CA ASP A 200 -0.78 13.00 24.56
C ASP A 200 0.05 14.22 24.12
N THR A 201 1.33 14.01 23.82
CA THR A 201 2.27 15.06 23.40
C THR A 201 2.30 15.30 21.90
N GLN A 202 1.79 14.34 21.10
CA GLN A 202 1.78 14.35 19.64
C GLN A 202 3.18 14.29 19.00
N GLU A 203 4.19 13.88 19.77
CA GLU A 203 5.58 13.75 19.32
C GLU A 203 5.90 12.33 18.85
N VAL A 204 6.74 12.21 17.82
CA VAL A 204 7.29 10.93 17.39
C VAL A 204 8.26 10.43 18.46
N VAL A 205 7.93 9.32 19.10
CA VAL A 205 8.78 8.65 20.11
C VAL A 205 9.96 7.97 19.43
N TRP A 206 9.66 7.23 18.36
CA TRP A 206 10.64 6.59 17.50
C TRP A 206 10.06 6.37 16.11
N ARG A 207 10.96 6.24 15.15
CA ARG A 207 10.68 5.89 13.75
C ARG A 207 11.69 4.84 13.34
N ASN A 208 11.21 3.71 12.82
CA ASN A 208 12.07 2.66 12.29
C ASN A 208 11.88 2.56 10.76
N ASP A 209 12.94 2.85 10.01
CA ASP A 209 12.90 2.88 8.55
C ASP A 209 12.96 1.48 7.92
N SER A 210 12.38 1.39 6.73
CA SER A 210 12.48 0.23 5.85
C SER A 210 12.78 0.65 4.43
N GLU A 211 13.58 -0.16 3.74
CA GLU A 211 13.79 -0.05 2.31
C GLU A 211 12.55 -0.47 1.51
N ILE A 212 11.61 -1.18 2.15
CA ILE A 212 10.38 -1.69 1.56
C ILE A 212 9.17 -0.96 2.19
N PRO A 213 8.13 -0.61 1.41
CA PRO A 213 6.89 -0.04 1.92
C PRO A 213 6.27 -0.84 3.07
N ILE A 214 5.58 -0.17 3.99
CA ILE A 214 4.86 -0.81 5.10
C ILE A 214 3.39 -0.43 5.02
N VAL A 215 2.56 -1.39 4.61
CA VAL A 215 1.10 -1.24 4.53
C VAL A 215 0.33 -2.16 5.47
N SER A 216 0.97 -3.22 5.95
CA SER A 216 0.49 -4.03 7.07
C SER A 216 0.26 -3.17 8.30
N SER A 217 -0.82 -3.43 9.04
CA SER A 217 -1.09 -2.73 10.29
C SER A 217 -0.27 -3.35 11.43
N PRO A 218 0.17 -2.56 12.43
CA PRO A 218 0.93 -3.12 13.53
C PRO A 218 0.06 -3.96 14.46
N ALA A 219 0.50 -5.18 14.81
CA ALA A 219 0.01 -5.89 15.98
C ALA A 219 0.95 -5.65 17.17
N VAL A 220 0.41 -5.30 18.33
CA VAL A 220 1.20 -4.89 19.50
C VAL A 220 0.83 -5.71 20.72
N VAL A 221 1.75 -6.57 21.17
CA VAL A 221 1.54 -7.50 22.28
C VAL A 221 2.81 -7.58 23.12
N ALA A 222 2.67 -7.57 24.45
CA ALA A 222 3.77 -7.81 25.38
C ALA A 222 5.04 -6.99 25.11
N GLY A 223 4.88 -5.71 24.76
CA GLY A 223 6.01 -4.81 24.49
C GLY A 223 6.68 -4.99 23.14
N ARG A 224 6.03 -5.69 22.19
CA ARG A 224 6.55 -5.92 20.83
C ARG A 224 5.57 -5.44 19.77
N VAL A 225 6.10 -4.92 18.67
CA VAL A 225 5.36 -4.52 17.48
C VAL A 225 5.69 -5.50 16.36
N TYR A 226 4.67 -6.12 15.78
CA TYR A 226 4.78 -7.05 14.67
C TYR A 226 4.15 -6.43 13.43
N ILE A 227 4.90 -6.36 12.33
CA ILE A 227 4.47 -5.63 11.13
C ILE A 227 5.11 -6.19 9.86
N GLY A 228 4.31 -6.30 8.80
CA GLY A 228 4.73 -6.81 7.49
C GLY A 228 5.19 -5.72 6.52
N GLU A 229 5.99 -6.11 5.54
CA GLU A 229 6.54 -5.25 4.49
C GLU A 229 6.04 -5.66 3.09
N GLY A 230 5.92 -4.68 2.19
CA GLY A 230 5.78 -4.86 0.75
C GLY A 230 4.39 -4.62 0.18
N PHE A 231 4.37 -4.27 -1.11
CA PHE A 231 3.25 -4.41 -2.03
C PHE A 231 3.42 -5.62 -2.94
N HIS A 232 2.39 -5.96 -3.72
CA HIS A 232 2.38 -7.02 -4.73
C HIS A 232 3.66 -7.16 -5.57
N GLU A 233 4.27 -6.03 -5.98
CA GLU A 233 5.48 -5.97 -6.81
C GLU A 233 6.81 -6.09 -6.05
N ASP A 234 6.80 -6.00 -4.72
CA ASP A 234 8.01 -6.02 -3.91
C ASP A 234 8.52 -7.45 -3.68
N SER A 235 9.83 -7.56 -3.47
CA SER A 235 10.52 -8.84 -3.21
C SER A 235 11.46 -8.70 -2.02
N GLY A 236 11.83 -9.82 -1.40
CA GLY A 236 12.64 -9.80 -0.16
C GLY A 236 11.89 -9.19 1.03
N CYS A 237 10.56 -9.21 0.99
CA CYS A 237 9.70 -8.72 2.03
C CYS A 237 9.87 -9.53 3.32
N ARG A 238 9.55 -8.90 4.45
CA ARG A 238 9.72 -9.50 5.76
C ARG A 238 8.51 -9.25 6.64
N LEU A 239 8.25 -10.20 7.53
CA LEU A 239 7.59 -9.89 8.79
C LEU A 239 8.64 -9.46 9.80
N ARG A 240 8.40 -8.35 10.50
CA ARG A 240 9.35 -7.75 11.46
C ARG A 240 8.77 -7.74 12.85
N CYS A 241 9.63 -7.94 13.85
CA CYS A 241 9.35 -7.72 15.25
C CYS A 241 10.26 -6.62 15.78
N LEU A 242 9.67 -5.56 16.33
CA LEU A 242 10.36 -4.41 16.92
C LEU A 242 10.03 -4.32 18.40
N ASP A 243 10.95 -3.78 19.20
CA ASP A 243 10.66 -3.37 20.57
C ASP A 243 9.67 -2.19 20.57
N ALA A 244 8.55 -2.31 21.29
CA ALA A 244 7.49 -1.31 21.25
C ALA A 244 7.90 0.02 21.90
N LYS A 245 8.90 0.02 22.77
CA LYS A 245 9.39 1.21 23.48
C LYS A 245 10.46 1.94 22.69
N THR A 246 11.37 1.23 22.05
CA THR A 246 12.53 1.84 21.36
C THR A 246 12.42 1.83 19.84
N GLY A 247 11.62 0.92 19.28
CA GLY A 247 11.55 0.68 17.84
C GLY A 247 12.72 -0.15 17.31
N ASP A 248 13.60 -0.65 18.19
CA ASP A 248 14.76 -1.45 17.77
C ASP A 248 14.30 -2.80 17.23
N PRO A 249 14.92 -3.31 16.14
CA PRO A 249 14.59 -4.62 15.61
C PRO A 249 14.98 -5.72 16.60
N ILE A 250 14.04 -6.63 16.87
CA ILE A 250 14.27 -7.83 17.68
C ILE A 250 14.58 -9.02 16.78
N TRP A 251 13.71 -9.28 15.80
CA TRP A 251 13.90 -10.30 14.79
C TRP A 251 13.14 -9.93 13.50
N SER A 252 13.48 -10.61 12.41
CA SER A 252 12.72 -10.55 11.15
C SER A 252 12.67 -11.92 10.49
N PHE A 253 11.55 -12.21 9.81
CA PHE A 253 11.35 -13.42 9.02
C PHE A 253 11.13 -13.04 7.56
N THR A 254 11.98 -13.53 6.65
CA THR A 254 11.88 -13.23 5.22
C THR A 254 10.92 -14.18 4.52
N THR A 255 10.02 -13.64 3.71
CA THR A 255 9.06 -14.39 2.90
C THR A 255 9.40 -14.34 1.41
N ALA A 256 8.87 -15.27 0.63
CA ALA A 256 9.05 -15.31 -0.82
C ALA A 256 8.17 -14.28 -1.56
N SER A 257 7.19 -13.68 -0.88
CA SER A 257 6.30 -12.64 -1.40
C SER A 257 6.01 -11.58 -0.34
N HIS A 258 5.20 -10.57 -0.68
CA HIS A 258 4.86 -9.44 0.18
C HIS A 258 4.05 -9.85 1.42
N VAL A 259 4.12 -9.02 2.46
CA VAL A 259 3.40 -9.23 3.73
C VAL A 259 2.52 -8.01 3.99
N GLU A 260 1.42 -7.93 3.25
CA GLU A 260 0.39 -6.90 3.43
C GLU A 260 -0.55 -7.21 4.62
N SER A 261 -0.63 -8.49 4.99
CA SER A 261 -1.49 -8.93 6.09
C SER A 261 -0.96 -8.46 7.44
N THR A 262 -1.87 -8.17 8.36
CA THR A 262 -1.54 -7.93 9.76
C THR A 262 -1.52 -9.28 10.49
N PRO A 263 -0.45 -9.60 11.24
CA PRO A 263 -0.39 -10.86 11.98
C PRO A 263 -1.49 -10.96 13.03
N PHE A 264 -1.98 -12.18 13.27
CA PHE A 264 -2.85 -12.53 14.40
C PHE A 264 -2.01 -13.24 15.46
N ILE A 265 -1.93 -12.68 16.67
CA ILE A 265 -1.09 -13.20 17.75
C ILE A 265 -1.96 -13.78 18.86
N THR A 266 -1.74 -15.05 19.19
CA THR A 266 -2.43 -15.70 20.30
C THR A 266 -1.59 -16.84 20.85
N GLN A 267 -1.63 -17.05 22.17
CA GLN A 267 -0.98 -18.18 22.84
C GLN A 267 0.51 -18.38 22.48
N GLY A 268 1.26 -17.27 22.32
CA GLY A 268 2.69 -17.31 21.97
C GLY A 268 2.99 -17.62 20.51
N ARG A 269 1.96 -17.78 19.66
CA ARG A 269 2.09 -17.97 18.21
C ARG A 269 1.61 -16.74 17.47
N LEU A 270 2.14 -16.56 16.26
CA LEU A 270 1.67 -15.55 15.34
C LEU A 270 1.34 -16.18 13.98
N TYR A 271 0.27 -15.70 13.35
CA TYR A 271 -0.25 -16.22 12.08
C TYR A 271 -0.38 -15.07 11.09
N PHE A 272 0.16 -15.22 9.89
CA PHE A 272 0.10 -14.17 8.88
C PHE A 272 0.19 -14.74 7.47
N THR A 273 -0.47 -14.08 6.53
CA THR A 273 -0.40 -14.42 5.11
C THR A 273 0.65 -13.57 4.41
N ALA A 274 1.27 -14.13 3.39
CA ALA A 274 2.39 -13.54 2.68
C ALA A 274 2.23 -13.68 1.16
N GLY A 275 1.22 -13.04 0.58
CA GLY A 275 1.04 -13.01 -0.86
C GLY A 275 0.92 -14.41 -1.47
N ALA A 276 1.65 -14.62 -2.57
CA ALA A 276 1.75 -15.91 -3.26
C ALA A 276 2.55 -16.98 -2.49
N ASP A 277 3.17 -16.62 -1.36
CA ASP A 277 3.92 -17.56 -0.51
C ASP A 277 2.97 -18.38 0.37
N GLY A 278 1.76 -17.89 0.65
CA GLY A 278 0.76 -18.59 1.45
C GLY A 278 0.66 -18.07 2.88
N ILE A 279 0.42 -18.95 3.85
CA ILE A 279 0.21 -18.57 5.26
C ILE A 279 1.19 -19.27 6.18
N TYR A 280 1.72 -18.53 7.15
CA TYR A 280 2.73 -18.97 8.10
C TYR A 280 2.19 -18.97 9.52
N CYS A 281 2.74 -19.88 10.34
CA CYS A 281 2.72 -19.77 11.79
C CYS A 281 4.15 -19.74 12.32
N LEU A 282 4.47 -18.74 13.12
CA LEU A 282 5.75 -18.62 13.79
C LEU A 282 5.58 -18.58 15.32
N ASP A 283 6.66 -18.89 16.03
CA ASP A 283 6.81 -18.53 17.43
C ASP A 283 6.90 -16.99 17.57
N ALA A 284 6.03 -16.39 18.38
CA ALA A 284 5.93 -14.94 18.50
C ALA A 284 7.14 -14.29 19.19
N LEU A 285 7.88 -15.03 20.01
CA LEU A 285 9.03 -14.50 20.73
C LEU A 285 10.31 -14.64 19.91
N ALA A 286 10.52 -15.82 19.31
CA ALA A 286 11.74 -16.17 18.58
C ALA A 286 11.68 -15.81 17.09
N GLY A 287 10.49 -15.71 16.49
CA GLY A 287 10.34 -15.52 15.04
C GLY A 287 10.65 -16.76 14.22
N GLU A 288 10.70 -17.94 14.86
CA GLU A 288 10.99 -19.21 14.21
C GLU A 288 9.73 -19.81 13.60
N GLN A 289 9.85 -20.34 12.38
CA GLN A 289 8.74 -21.00 11.70
C GLN A 289 8.34 -22.29 12.42
N ILE A 290 7.04 -22.39 12.75
CA ILE A 290 6.43 -23.61 13.27
C ILE A 290 5.85 -24.42 12.12
N TRP A 291 5.06 -23.78 11.25
CA TRP A 291 4.53 -24.40 10.04
C TRP A 291 4.30 -23.36 8.94
N HIS A 292 4.14 -23.86 7.70
CA HIS A 292 3.86 -23.07 6.51
C HIS A 292 2.87 -23.84 5.63
N PHE A 293 1.80 -23.17 5.19
CA PHE A 293 0.85 -23.68 4.21
C PHE A 293 1.09 -22.95 2.88
N PRO A 294 1.76 -23.60 1.90
CA PRO A 294 2.25 -22.94 0.70
C PRO A 294 1.22 -22.91 -0.44
N ALA A 295 1.62 -22.31 -1.56
CA ALA A 295 0.98 -22.44 -2.88
C ALA A 295 -0.45 -21.89 -2.99
N VAL A 296 -0.76 -20.89 -2.17
CA VAL A 296 -1.98 -20.08 -2.25
C VAL A 296 -1.62 -18.59 -2.23
N HIS A 297 -2.41 -17.77 -2.90
CA HIS A 297 -2.27 -16.32 -2.85
C HIS A 297 -3.23 -15.74 -1.81
N ALA A 298 -2.70 -15.31 -0.66
CA ALA A 298 -3.48 -14.78 0.45
C ALA A 298 -2.86 -13.47 0.98
N ASP A 299 -3.63 -12.39 0.89
CA ASP A 299 -3.14 -11.04 1.23
C ASP A 299 -3.77 -10.48 2.51
N MET A 300 -4.92 -11.05 2.91
CA MET A 300 -5.76 -10.51 3.98
C MET A 300 -5.41 -11.09 5.35
N SER A 301 -5.69 -10.32 6.40
CA SER A 301 -5.31 -10.67 7.77
C SER A 301 -6.12 -11.88 8.26
N PRO A 302 -5.48 -13.00 8.66
CA PRO A 302 -6.18 -14.21 9.08
C PRO A 302 -6.84 -14.02 10.45
N VAL A 303 -7.86 -14.84 10.76
CA VAL A 303 -8.45 -14.92 12.11
C VAL A 303 -8.22 -16.31 12.69
N VAL A 304 -7.91 -16.36 13.99
CA VAL A 304 -7.71 -17.63 14.71
C VAL A 304 -8.80 -17.79 15.77
N LYS A 305 -9.51 -18.92 15.72
CA LYS A 305 -10.56 -19.25 16.68
C LYS A 305 -10.70 -20.75 16.84
N ASP A 306 -10.84 -21.20 18.08
CA ASP A 306 -11.11 -22.60 18.45
C ASP A 306 -10.16 -23.61 17.78
N GLY A 307 -8.86 -23.27 17.78
CA GLY A 307 -7.81 -24.11 17.22
C GLY A 307 -7.74 -24.12 15.69
N LYS A 308 -8.49 -23.27 14.99
CA LYS A 308 -8.46 -23.15 13.53
C LYS A 308 -8.02 -21.74 13.11
N VAL A 309 -7.34 -21.66 11.97
CA VAL A 309 -6.98 -20.41 11.28
C VAL A 309 -7.82 -20.31 10.02
N TYR A 310 -8.51 -19.19 9.85
CA TYR A 310 -9.34 -18.93 8.68
C TYR A 310 -8.75 -17.79 7.85
N PHE A 311 -8.72 -17.99 6.53
CA PHE A 311 -8.22 -17.01 5.57
C PHE A 311 -8.85 -17.22 4.19
N GLY A 312 -8.80 -16.16 3.38
CA GLY A 312 -9.33 -16.14 2.02
C GLY A 312 -8.23 -15.95 0.98
N THR A 313 -8.50 -16.40 -0.24
CA THR A 313 -7.62 -16.20 -1.41
C THR A 313 -8.34 -15.42 -2.51
N GLY A 314 -7.62 -14.47 -3.11
CA GLY A 314 -8.20 -13.56 -4.11
C GLY A 314 -7.53 -13.59 -5.49
N TYR A 315 -6.41 -14.29 -5.66
CA TYR A 315 -5.82 -14.59 -6.97
C TYR A 315 -5.73 -16.09 -7.25
N GLY A 316 -5.88 -16.46 -8.52
CA GLY A 316 -5.80 -17.84 -8.98
C GLY A 316 -7.05 -18.64 -8.62
N GLN A 317 -7.11 -19.18 -7.40
CA GLN A 317 -8.28 -19.90 -6.89
C GLN A 317 -8.96 -19.05 -5.84
N TYR A 318 -10.23 -18.70 -6.04
CA TYR A 318 -11.01 -17.97 -5.03
C TYR A 318 -11.59 -18.99 -4.04
N LYS A 319 -11.02 -19.04 -2.85
CA LYS A 319 -11.36 -20.01 -1.82
C LYS A 319 -11.30 -19.39 -0.44
N ILE A 320 -12.12 -19.93 0.44
CA ILE A 320 -11.97 -19.78 1.89
C ILE A 320 -11.34 -21.06 2.41
N TYR A 321 -10.39 -20.95 3.33
CA TYR A 321 -9.73 -22.06 3.99
C TYR A 321 -9.95 -22.01 5.49
N ALA A 322 -10.05 -23.19 6.11
CA ALA A 322 -9.75 -23.40 7.51
C ALA A 322 -8.60 -24.40 7.61
N VAL A 323 -7.57 -24.03 8.36
CA VAL A 323 -6.42 -24.91 8.67
C VAL A 323 -6.28 -25.07 10.17
N ASP A 324 -5.74 -26.20 10.61
CA ASP A 324 -5.44 -26.45 12.00
C ASP A 324 -4.35 -25.49 12.51
N ALA A 325 -4.60 -24.77 13.60
CA ALA A 325 -3.71 -23.73 14.10
C ALA A 325 -2.40 -24.28 14.68
N GLN A 326 -2.36 -25.57 15.03
CA GLN A 326 -1.16 -26.18 15.61
C GLN A 326 -0.22 -26.70 14.53
N THR A 327 -0.78 -27.28 13.47
CA THR A 327 -0.07 -28.06 12.45
C THR A 327 -0.07 -27.44 11.05
N GLY A 328 -1.00 -26.52 10.76
CA GLY A 328 -1.21 -25.95 9.44
C GLY A 328 -1.92 -26.88 8.45
N ALA A 329 -2.40 -28.05 8.89
CA ALA A 329 -3.12 -28.99 8.01
C ALA A 329 -4.48 -28.41 7.58
N GLU A 330 -4.84 -28.56 6.31
CA GLU A 330 -6.19 -28.20 5.83
C GLU A 330 -7.25 -29.03 6.55
N ILE A 331 -8.23 -28.33 7.14
CA ILE A 331 -9.42 -28.93 7.74
C ILE A 331 -10.52 -28.97 6.68
N TRP A 332 -10.78 -27.83 6.05
CA TRP A 332 -11.69 -27.70 4.92
C TRP A 332 -11.30 -26.51 4.04
N SER A 333 -11.74 -26.54 2.79
CA SER A 333 -11.72 -25.39 1.89
C SER A 333 -13.02 -25.29 1.08
N LYS A 334 -13.43 -24.05 0.77
CA LYS A 334 -14.68 -23.78 0.06
C LYS A 334 -14.44 -22.84 -1.13
N PRO A 335 -14.73 -23.27 -2.37
CA PRO A 335 -14.67 -22.39 -3.54
C PRO A 335 -15.68 -21.25 -3.46
N MET A 336 -15.25 -20.05 -3.80
CA MET A 336 -16.07 -18.83 -3.82
C MET A 336 -16.24 -18.30 -5.25
N PRO A 337 -17.36 -17.62 -5.56
CA PRO A 337 -17.60 -17.08 -6.90
C PRO A 337 -16.71 -15.86 -7.22
N TYR A 338 -16.22 -15.15 -6.20
CA TYR A 338 -15.42 -13.92 -6.33
C TYR A 338 -14.19 -13.96 -5.43
N PRO A 339 -13.15 -13.15 -5.72
CA PRO A 339 -12.00 -12.97 -4.84
C PRO A 339 -12.38 -12.68 -3.39
N VAL A 340 -11.72 -13.34 -2.45
CA VAL A 340 -11.98 -13.19 -1.01
C VAL A 340 -10.99 -12.17 -0.43
N TRP A 341 -11.32 -10.89 -0.58
CA TRP A 341 -10.49 -9.76 -0.15
C TRP A 341 -10.90 -9.17 1.21
N GLY A 342 -11.97 -9.64 1.84
CA GLY A 342 -12.31 -9.24 3.21
C GLY A 342 -11.49 -10.04 4.25
N SER A 343 -10.85 -9.34 5.19
CA SER A 343 -10.22 -10.01 6.34
C SER A 343 -11.29 -10.65 7.23
N PRO A 344 -11.22 -11.97 7.53
CA PRO A 344 -12.28 -12.64 8.26
C PRO A 344 -12.39 -12.21 9.72
N SER A 345 -13.58 -12.42 10.26
CA SER A 345 -13.93 -12.39 11.68
C SER A 345 -14.68 -13.65 12.07
N ALA A 346 -14.79 -13.92 13.37
CA ALA A 346 -15.46 -15.14 13.84
C ALA A 346 -16.25 -14.93 15.13
N TYR A 347 -17.54 -15.30 15.12
CA TYR A 347 -18.48 -15.17 16.23
C TYR A 347 -19.20 -16.50 16.44
N GLU A 348 -19.30 -16.95 17.69
CA GLU A 348 -19.78 -18.30 18.00
C GLU A 348 -19.19 -19.38 17.06
N ASN A 349 -20.03 -20.20 16.42
CA ASN A 349 -19.62 -21.20 15.43
C ASN A 349 -19.68 -20.69 13.97
N LEU A 350 -19.59 -19.38 13.77
CA LEU A 350 -19.61 -18.73 12.45
C LEU A 350 -18.29 -18.01 12.16
N VAL A 351 -17.94 -18.01 10.88
CA VAL A 351 -16.85 -17.23 10.32
C VAL A 351 -17.36 -16.42 9.14
N PHE A 352 -17.02 -15.13 9.11
CA PHE A 352 -17.55 -14.16 8.14
C PHE A 352 -16.47 -13.70 7.17
N PHE A 353 -16.85 -13.53 5.90
CA PHE A 353 -15.97 -13.03 4.85
C PHE A 353 -16.65 -12.03 3.94
N GLY A 354 -15.91 -10.99 3.56
CA GLY A 354 -16.23 -10.14 2.42
C GLY A 354 -15.56 -10.68 1.14
N LEU A 355 -16.29 -10.68 0.03
CA LEU A 355 -15.77 -11.05 -1.28
C LEU A 355 -16.28 -10.10 -2.37
N GLY A 356 -15.58 -10.06 -3.50
CA GLY A 356 -16.02 -9.29 -4.66
C GLY A 356 -14.94 -9.11 -5.72
N ASN A 357 -15.35 -8.58 -6.88
CA ASN A 357 -14.44 -8.21 -7.96
C ASN A 357 -14.06 -6.72 -7.88
N GLY A 358 -13.04 -6.31 -8.65
CA GLY A 358 -12.40 -4.99 -8.50
C GLY A 358 -11.23 -5.05 -7.52
N ASN A 359 -10.79 -3.88 -7.03
CA ASN A 359 -9.74 -3.75 -6.02
C ASN A 359 -9.98 -2.51 -5.14
N PHE A 360 -9.11 -2.27 -4.15
CA PHE A 360 -9.23 -1.15 -3.20
C PHE A 360 -9.33 0.24 -3.86
N THR A 361 -8.87 0.38 -5.10
CA THR A 361 -8.85 1.65 -5.84
C THR A 361 -9.86 1.74 -6.98
N GLU A 362 -10.23 0.62 -7.60
CA GLU A 362 -10.98 0.58 -8.85
C GLU A 362 -12.10 -0.47 -8.81
N SER A 363 -13.24 -0.14 -9.42
CA SER A 363 -14.36 -1.07 -9.55
C SER A 363 -14.17 -1.96 -10.77
N ALA A 364 -14.81 -3.13 -10.77
CA ALA A 364 -14.93 -3.93 -11.97
C ALA A 364 -15.88 -3.27 -12.98
N SER A 365 -15.80 -3.67 -14.25
CA SER A 365 -16.76 -3.22 -15.27
C SER A 365 -18.20 -3.64 -14.98
N ILE A 366 -18.37 -4.79 -14.31
CA ILE A 366 -19.64 -5.28 -13.76
C ILE A 366 -19.37 -5.61 -12.29
N PRO A 367 -19.63 -4.68 -11.38
CA PRO A 367 -19.34 -4.86 -9.96
C PRO A 367 -20.15 -6.01 -9.35
N LYS A 368 -19.50 -6.75 -8.47
CA LYS A 368 -20.07 -7.86 -7.68
C LYS A 368 -19.39 -7.90 -6.34
N GLY A 369 -20.17 -8.01 -5.26
CA GLY A 369 -19.64 -8.29 -3.93
C GLY A 369 -20.67 -8.93 -3.02
N LYS A 370 -20.17 -9.67 -2.03
CA LYS A 370 -21.00 -10.32 -1.01
C LYS A 370 -20.35 -10.27 0.35
N ALA A 371 -21.18 -10.28 1.39
CA ALA A 371 -20.81 -10.77 2.71
C ALA A 371 -21.37 -12.19 2.87
N VAL A 372 -20.59 -13.10 3.47
CA VAL A 372 -21.01 -14.49 3.71
C VAL A 372 -20.68 -14.91 5.12
N ALA A 373 -21.53 -15.74 5.73
CA ALA A 373 -21.23 -16.49 6.93
C ALA A 373 -21.15 -17.98 6.63
N LEU A 374 -20.12 -18.62 7.15
CA LEU A 374 -19.92 -20.06 7.05
C LEU A 374 -19.92 -20.67 8.45
N ASN A 375 -20.43 -21.89 8.57
CA ASN A 375 -20.21 -22.73 9.73
C ASN A 375 -18.71 -22.99 9.88
N ALA A 376 -18.15 -22.70 11.06
CA ALA A 376 -16.71 -22.71 11.28
C ALA A 376 -16.12 -24.14 11.27
N ASP A 377 -16.92 -25.16 11.56
CA ASP A 377 -16.50 -26.56 11.57
C ASP A 377 -16.59 -27.22 10.19
N THR A 378 -17.63 -26.93 9.40
CA THR A 378 -17.89 -27.62 8.13
C THR A 378 -17.55 -26.81 6.88
N GLY A 379 -17.47 -25.47 7.01
CA GLY A 379 -17.32 -24.57 5.86
C GLY A 379 -18.60 -24.46 5.01
N ASP A 380 -19.74 -24.92 5.52
CA ASP A 380 -21.03 -24.73 4.86
C ASP A 380 -21.52 -23.31 5.01
N ILE A 381 -22.04 -22.75 3.93
CA ILE A 381 -22.59 -21.40 3.92
C ILE A 381 -23.90 -21.42 4.69
N VAL A 382 -23.98 -20.57 5.72
CA VAL A 382 -25.19 -20.38 6.53
C VAL A 382 -26.07 -19.30 5.90
N TRP A 383 -25.47 -18.19 5.48
CA TRP A 383 -26.15 -17.13 4.75
C TRP A 383 -25.19 -16.38 3.83
N GLU A 384 -25.78 -15.70 2.83
CA GLU A 384 -25.09 -14.77 1.93
C GLU A 384 -25.91 -13.47 1.82
N TYR A 385 -25.23 -12.34 1.75
CA TYR A 385 -25.83 -11.03 1.48
C TYR A 385 -25.13 -10.38 0.28
N GLU A 386 -25.90 -9.97 -0.72
CA GLU A 386 -25.38 -9.34 -1.95
C GLU A 386 -25.24 -7.82 -1.74
N ALA A 387 -24.04 -7.30 -1.99
CA ALA A 387 -23.78 -5.86 -2.04
C ALA A 387 -23.65 -5.37 -3.50
N GLY A 388 -23.76 -4.06 -3.71
CA GLY A 388 -23.72 -3.46 -5.04
C GLY A 388 -22.33 -3.50 -5.70
N ASP A 389 -21.26 -3.64 -4.92
CA ASP A 389 -19.86 -3.71 -5.35
C ASP A 389 -19.05 -4.52 -4.30
N GLY A 390 -17.74 -4.68 -4.49
CA GLY A 390 -16.89 -5.52 -3.66
C GLY A 390 -16.89 -5.14 -2.17
N VAL A 391 -17.01 -6.18 -1.32
CA VAL A 391 -16.88 -6.06 0.14
C VAL A 391 -15.45 -6.43 0.53
N PHE A 392 -14.57 -5.43 0.61
CA PHE A 392 -13.13 -5.63 0.90
C PHE A 392 -12.75 -5.28 2.34
N THR A 393 -13.72 -4.80 3.12
CA THR A 393 -13.54 -4.49 4.53
C THR A 393 -13.52 -5.77 5.36
N ALA A 394 -12.95 -5.70 6.56
CA ALA A 394 -13.23 -6.70 7.58
C ALA A 394 -14.69 -6.60 8.01
N ILE A 395 -15.37 -7.74 8.12
CA ILE A 395 -16.71 -7.80 8.71
C ILE A 395 -16.54 -7.70 10.22
N THR A 396 -17.02 -6.61 10.80
CA THR A 396 -16.97 -6.41 12.25
C THR A 396 -18.13 -7.15 12.89
N VAL A 397 -17.88 -7.85 13.99
CA VAL A 397 -18.93 -8.45 14.83
C VAL A 397 -19.05 -7.64 16.11
N HIS A 398 -20.24 -7.20 16.46
CA HIS A 398 -20.53 -6.59 17.75
C HIS A 398 -21.90 -7.07 18.22
N ASP A 399 -21.96 -7.63 19.43
CA ASP A 399 -23.13 -8.36 19.93
C ASP A 399 -23.63 -9.39 18.90
N ASP A 400 -24.90 -9.35 18.52
CA ASP A 400 -25.52 -10.26 17.55
C ASP A 400 -25.52 -9.71 16.12
N PHE A 401 -24.75 -8.66 15.84
CA PHE A 401 -24.72 -7.99 14.54
C PHE A 401 -23.35 -8.06 13.87
N VAL A 402 -23.39 -8.05 12.54
CA VAL A 402 -22.23 -7.87 11.67
C VAL A 402 -22.33 -6.58 10.90
N THR A 403 -21.26 -5.77 10.92
CA THR A 403 -21.18 -4.48 10.23
C THR A 403 -20.01 -4.44 9.26
N PHE A 404 -20.24 -3.99 8.04
CA PHE A 404 -19.21 -3.90 7.01
C PHE A 404 -19.45 -2.76 6.02
N GLY A 405 -18.37 -2.29 5.41
CA GLY A 405 -18.40 -1.31 4.32
C GLY A 405 -18.24 -1.97 2.95
N SER A 406 -18.89 -1.38 1.96
CA SER A 406 -18.83 -1.83 0.56
C SER A 406 -18.35 -0.70 -0.37
N ARG A 407 -17.79 -1.12 -1.51
CA ARG A 407 -17.37 -0.18 -2.56
C ARG A 407 -18.53 0.56 -3.23
N ASP A 408 -19.76 0.10 -3.07
CA ASP A 408 -20.96 0.78 -3.57
C ASP A 408 -21.26 2.10 -2.82
N GLY A 409 -20.55 2.35 -1.71
CA GLY A 409 -20.66 3.56 -0.91
C GLY A 409 -21.45 3.37 0.38
N PHE A 410 -21.95 2.16 0.65
CA PHE A 410 -22.77 1.88 1.82
C PHE A 410 -21.97 1.25 2.96
N VAL A 411 -22.46 1.49 4.17
CA VAL A 411 -22.22 0.64 5.34
C VAL A 411 -23.49 -0.16 5.60
N TYR A 412 -23.34 -1.46 5.84
CA TYR A 412 -24.41 -2.39 6.12
C TYR A 412 -24.23 -2.95 7.53
N THR A 413 -25.35 -3.15 8.22
CA THR A 413 -25.42 -3.95 9.45
C THR A 413 -26.49 -5.01 9.28
N LEU A 414 -26.09 -6.27 9.50
CA LEU A 414 -26.94 -7.44 9.39
C LEU A 414 -26.94 -8.21 10.71
N THR A 415 -27.96 -9.00 10.96
CA THR A 415 -27.95 -10.01 12.03
C THR A 415 -26.88 -11.06 11.72
N ALA A 416 -26.04 -11.38 12.70
CA ALA A 416 -24.89 -12.27 12.53
C ALA A 416 -25.30 -13.72 12.20
N THR A 417 -26.44 -14.19 12.69
CA THR A 417 -26.85 -15.61 12.60
C THR A 417 -27.57 -15.98 11.31
N ASP A 418 -28.32 -15.05 10.70
CA ASP A 418 -29.16 -15.32 9.53
C ASP A 418 -28.93 -14.33 8.36
N GLY A 419 -28.15 -13.27 8.56
CA GLY A 419 -27.83 -12.30 7.52
C GLY A 419 -28.99 -11.35 7.19
N GLU A 420 -30.03 -11.28 8.03
CA GLU A 420 -31.12 -10.32 7.84
C GLU A 420 -30.61 -8.88 7.98
N LEU A 421 -30.97 -8.02 7.03
CA LEU A 421 -30.60 -6.60 7.04
C LEU A 421 -31.26 -5.89 8.23
N HIS A 422 -30.44 -5.30 9.09
CA HIS A 422 -30.91 -4.42 10.15
C HIS A 422 -31.01 -2.98 9.66
N TRP A 423 -29.91 -2.43 9.12
CA TRP A 423 -29.89 -1.13 8.47
C TRP A 423 -28.76 -1.02 7.45
N GLU A 424 -28.89 -0.06 6.53
CA GLU A 424 -27.84 0.36 5.60
C GLU A 424 -27.77 1.89 5.54
N THR A 425 -26.60 2.44 5.22
CA THR A 425 -26.42 3.89 5.13
C THR A 425 -25.48 4.24 3.99
N ASP A 426 -25.98 5.07 3.05
CA ASP A 426 -25.19 5.63 1.95
C ASP A 426 -24.28 6.76 2.48
N LEU A 427 -22.96 6.58 2.35
CA LEU A 427 -21.96 7.58 2.74
C LEU A 427 -21.52 8.47 1.57
N GLY A 428 -22.08 8.26 0.38
CA GLY A 428 -21.87 9.01 -0.85
C GLY A 428 -20.53 8.75 -1.55
N ALA A 429 -19.72 7.83 -1.03
CA ALA A 429 -18.42 7.46 -1.58
C ALA A 429 -17.97 6.07 -1.09
N VAL A 430 -17.15 5.41 -1.90
CA VAL A 430 -16.61 4.05 -1.70
C VAL A 430 -16.09 3.83 -0.26
N VAL A 431 -16.56 2.76 0.39
CA VAL A 431 -16.13 2.34 1.73
C VAL A 431 -15.25 1.10 1.63
N VAL A 432 -13.93 1.31 1.63
CA VAL A 432 -12.91 0.23 1.65
C VAL A 432 -12.10 0.20 2.94
N SER A 433 -12.37 1.16 3.83
CA SER A 433 -11.83 1.21 5.19
C SER A 433 -12.80 0.48 6.11
N SER A 434 -12.29 -0.47 6.90
CA SER A 434 -13.12 -1.30 7.77
C SER A 434 -13.75 -0.46 8.87
N PRO A 435 -15.08 -0.51 9.08
CA PRO A 435 -15.72 0.23 10.17
C PRO A 435 -15.13 -0.11 11.54
N ALA A 436 -15.15 0.83 12.48
CA ALA A 436 -14.92 0.57 13.88
C ALA A 436 -16.26 0.58 14.60
N VAL A 437 -16.50 -0.37 15.49
CA VAL A 437 -17.77 -0.50 16.20
C VAL A 437 -17.51 -0.49 17.71
N THR A 438 -18.20 0.41 18.40
CA THR A 438 -18.27 0.46 19.87
C THR A 438 -19.69 0.10 20.31
N GLN A 439 -19.93 0.05 21.63
CA GLN A 439 -21.27 -0.18 22.17
C GLN A 439 -22.30 0.85 21.69
N ASP A 440 -21.86 2.07 21.37
CA ASP A 440 -22.74 3.22 21.14
C ASP A 440 -22.81 3.65 19.66
N ALA A 441 -21.81 3.29 18.84
CA ALA A 441 -21.69 3.86 17.49
C ALA A 441 -20.83 3.03 16.53
N VAL A 442 -21.06 3.28 15.23
CA VAL A 442 -20.24 2.81 14.12
C VAL A 442 -19.46 3.97 13.51
N TYR A 443 -18.15 3.81 13.38
CA TYR A 443 -17.26 4.79 12.75
C TYR A 443 -16.76 4.27 11.42
N ALA A 444 -17.05 4.99 10.33
CA ALA A 444 -16.69 4.59 8.98
C ALA A 444 -15.94 5.70 8.25
N ALA A 445 -15.07 5.32 7.31
CA ALA A 445 -14.34 6.27 6.49
C ALA A 445 -14.43 5.89 5.01
N THR A 446 -14.56 6.90 4.14
CA THR A 446 -14.64 6.70 2.69
C THR A 446 -13.32 7.03 2.02
N ASN A 447 -13.11 6.48 0.83
CA ASN A 447 -11.93 6.80 0.02
C ASN A 447 -11.88 8.27 -0.44
N ALA A 448 -12.98 9.02 -0.29
CA ALA A 448 -13.09 10.44 -0.59
C ALA A 448 -12.68 11.34 0.59
N GLY A 449 -12.10 10.77 1.64
CA GLY A 449 -11.60 11.55 2.78
C GLY A 449 -12.68 11.99 3.76
N LEU A 450 -13.81 11.30 3.79
CA LEU A 450 -14.91 11.60 4.71
C LEU A 450 -14.91 10.58 5.84
N ILE A 451 -15.11 11.05 7.07
CA ILE A 451 -15.19 10.21 8.28
C ILE A 451 -16.58 10.44 8.89
N TYR A 452 -17.25 9.36 9.25
CA TYR A 452 -18.61 9.37 9.76
C TYR A 452 -18.68 8.66 11.10
N CYS A 453 -19.61 9.12 11.95
CA CYS A 453 -20.14 8.36 13.07
C CYS A 453 -21.63 8.14 12.81
N LEU A 454 -22.04 6.88 12.89
CA LEU A 454 -23.39 6.41 12.67
C LEU A 454 -23.94 5.86 13.99
N ALA A 455 -25.22 6.10 14.24
CA ALA A 455 -25.92 5.50 15.37
C ALA A 455 -25.94 3.98 15.23
N ILE A 456 -25.69 3.28 16.34
CA ILE A 456 -25.61 1.82 16.34
C ILE A 456 -26.95 1.16 15.97
N ASP A 457 -28.06 1.76 16.38
CA ASP A 457 -29.41 1.18 16.26
C ASP A 457 -30.05 1.32 14.87
N ASP A 458 -29.76 2.39 14.14
CA ASP A 458 -30.46 2.69 12.87
C ASP A 458 -29.56 3.18 11.73
N GLY A 459 -28.24 3.28 11.97
CA GLY A 459 -27.28 3.77 10.99
C GLY A 459 -27.34 5.27 10.71
N SER A 460 -28.21 6.03 11.40
CA SER A 460 -28.33 7.47 11.14
C SER A 460 -27.01 8.20 11.42
N ILE A 461 -26.66 9.15 10.54
CA ILE A 461 -25.40 9.90 10.67
C ILE A 461 -25.51 10.84 11.88
N ILE A 462 -24.74 10.56 12.93
CA ILE A 462 -24.61 11.42 14.12
C ILE A 462 -23.74 12.63 13.78
N TRP A 463 -22.58 12.38 13.17
CA TRP A 463 -21.69 13.44 12.73
C TRP A 463 -20.84 13.02 11.53
N LYS A 464 -20.33 14.02 10.83
CA LYS A 464 -19.41 13.87 9.69
C LYS A 464 -18.23 14.83 9.83
N TYR A 465 -17.04 14.34 9.52
CA TYR A 465 -15.83 15.13 9.35
C TYR A 465 -15.31 15.03 7.92
N ASP A 466 -14.94 16.17 7.34
CA ASP A 466 -14.38 16.27 5.99
C ASP A 466 -12.90 16.64 6.03
N SER A 467 -12.04 15.66 5.79
CA SER A 467 -10.58 15.84 5.78
C SER A 467 -10.07 16.64 4.57
N GLN A 468 -10.91 16.86 3.55
CA GLN A 468 -10.55 17.68 2.39
C GLN A 468 -10.28 19.14 2.80
N ASN A 469 -10.84 19.58 3.93
CA ASN A 469 -10.57 20.90 4.52
C ASN A 469 -9.13 21.06 5.02
N VAL A 470 -8.43 19.96 5.32
CA VAL A 470 -7.00 19.97 5.69
C VAL A 470 -6.12 19.90 4.45
N LYS A 471 -6.44 19.00 3.51
CA LYS A 471 -5.79 18.92 2.21
C LYS A 471 -6.73 18.28 1.19
N TYR A 472 -6.92 18.97 0.06
CA TYR A 472 -7.68 18.45 -1.07
C TYR A 472 -7.00 17.22 -1.69
N GLY A 473 -7.81 16.22 -2.05
CA GLY A 473 -7.37 14.97 -2.68
C GLY A 473 -6.92 13.90 -1.70
N LEU A 474 -7.13 14.07 -0.39
CA LEU A 474 -6.85 13.02 0.59
C LEU A 474 -7.76 11.82 0.39
N LYS A 475 -7.17 10.63 0.40
CA LYS A 475 -7.89 9.36 0.44
C LYS A 475 -7.65 8.69 1.79
N LEU A 476 -8.69 8.09 2.35
CA LEU A 476 -8.63 7.30 3.58
C LEU A 476 -8.84 5.83 3.22
N LEU A 477 -7.74 5.11 3.04
CA LEU A 477 -7.73 3.64 2.90
C LEU A 477 -7.39 2.93 4.22
N SER A 478 -6.83 3.68 5.17
CA SER A 478 -6.62 3.26 6.56
C SER A 478 -7.97 3.12 7.26
N SER A 479 -8.13 2.09 8.09
CA SER A 479 -9.36 1.89 8.88
C SER A 479 -9.28 2.61 10.23
N PRO A 480 -10.36 3.26 10.72
CA PRO A 480 -10.38 4.04 11.97
C PRO A 480 -10.15 3.18 13.21
N ALA A 481 -9.22 3.54 14.08
CA ALA A 481 -9.03 2.89 15.39
C ALA A 481 -9.64 3.74 16.50
N ILE A 482 -10.43 3.12 17.38
CA ILE A 482 -11.03 3.77 18.53
C ILE A 482 -10.29 3.33 19.80
N ALA A 483 -9.85 4.31 20.58
CA ALA A 483 -9.25 4.09 21.90
C ALA A 483 -9.27 5.40 22.70
N ASN A 484 -9.34 5.30 24.03
CA ASN A 484 -9.34 6.44 24.94
C ASN A 484 -10.37 7.53 24.56
N GLY A 485 -11.52 7.13 24.01
CA GLY A 485 -12.58 8.03 23.56
C GLY A 485 -12.25 8.89 22.33
N LYS A 486 -11.26 8.48 21.54
CA LYS A 486 -10.82 9.18 20.32
C LYS A 486 -10.82 8.23 19.13
N LEU A 487 -10.91 8.80 17.94
CA LEU A 487 -10.74 8.11 16.67
C LEU A 487 -9.40 8.48 16.05
N TYR A 488 -8.63 7.49 15.63
CA TYR A 488 -7.35 7.66 14.93
C TYR A 488 -7.41 7.05 13.52
N ILE A 489 -6.92 7.75 12.51
CA ILE A 489 -6.92 7.23 11.12
C ILE A 489 -5.81 7.85 10.27
N GLY A 490 -5.14 7.01 9.47
CA GLY A 490 -4.11 7.42 8.52
C GLY A 490 -4.67 7.88 7.17
N SER A 491 -3.87 8.58 6.37
CA SER A 491 -4.27 9.09 5.05
C SER A 491 -3.23 8.82 3.96
N SER A 492 -3.65 8.97 2.71
CA SER A 492 -2.80 8.78 1.53
C SER A 492 -1.70 9.84 1.34
N ASP A 493 -1.64 10.89 2.17
CA ASP A 493 -0.66 11.97 1.96
C ASP A 493 -0.29 12.72 3.25
N ARG A 494 0.54 12.09 4.07
CA ARG A 494 1.29 12.62 5.23
C ARG A 494 0.48 12.88 6.48
N TYR A 495 -0.85 12.77 6.47
CA TYR A 495 -1.67 13.09 7.64
C TYR A 495 -2.13 11.85 8.41
N ILE A 496 -2.17 11.98 9.73
CA ILE A 496 -2.92 11.12 10.65
C ILE A 496 -3.88 12.02 11.42
N PHE A 497 -5.15 11.64 11.46
CA PHE A 497 -6.20 12.41 12.14
C PHE A 497 -6.53 11.79 13.49
N CYS A 498 -6.66 12.62 14.52
CA CYS A 498 -7.27 12.27 15.79
C CYS A 498 -8.54 13.11 16.00
N LEU A 499 -9.71 12.48 16.10
CA LEU A 499 -11.00 13.17 16.29
C LEU A 499 -11.57 12.97 17.69
N GLY A 500 -12.55 13.80 18.06
CA GLY A 500 -13.21 13.81 19.37
C GLY A 500 -12.69 14.91 20.30
N GLY A 501 -12.12 16.00 19.78
CA GLY A 501 -11.66 17.16 20.57
C GLY A 501 -12.81 17.94 21.21
N GLU A 502 -12.53 18.64 22.31
CA GLU A 502 -13.47 19.62 22.89
C GLU A 502 -13.52 20.91 22.06
N GLU A 503 -12.35 21.36 21.59
CA GLU A 503 -12.18 22.50 20.69
C GLU A 503 -11.30 22.12 19.49
N PRO A 504 -11.42 22.81 18.33
CA PRO A 504 -10.57 22.55 17.17
C PRO A 504 -9.09 22.82 17.48
N ALA A 505 -8.27 21.77 17.45
CA ALA A 505 -6.83 21.90 17.66
C ALA A 505 -6.06 22.14 16.34
N PRO A 506 -4.93 22.88 16.37
CA PRO A 506 -4.10 23.11 15.19
C PRO A 506 -3.40 21.82 14.72
N THR A 507 -3.01 21.81 13.44
CA THR A 507 -2.16 20.76 12.87
C THR A 507 -0.77 20.78 13.53
N VAL A 508 -0.30 19.60 13.93
CA VAL A 508 1.02 19.38 14.51
C VAL A 508 1.92 18.77 13.44
N GLU A 509 3.03 19.43 13.16
CA GLU A 509 4.05 18.88 12.28
C GLU A 509 5.08 18.06 13.06
N ASP A 510 5.54 16.98 12.46
CA ASP A 510 6.69 16.21 12.94
C ASP A 510 7.92 17.15 13.03
N ARG A 511 8.50 17.25 14.23
CA ARG A 511 9.51 18.28 14.57
C ARG A 511 10.92 17.87 14.14
#